data_AF-A0AAW1JIZ0-F1
#
_entry.id   AF-A0AAW1JIZ0-F1
#
_cell.length_a   1.000
_cell.length_b   1.000
_cell.length_c   1.000
_cell.angle_alpha   90.00
_cell.angle_beta   90.00
_cell.angle_gamma   90.00
#
_symmetry.space_group_name_H-M   'P 1'
#
loop_
_entity.id
_entity.type
_entity.pdbx_description
1 polymer ?
#
loop_
_entity_poly.entity_id
_entity_poly.type
_entity_poly.pdbx_seq_one_letter_code
_entity_poly.pdbx_strand_id
1 'polypeptide(L)'
;MPFPKQVYSISANELVKDALDTNKQLEQIIEENVELFNSSLGKIKNYKVKLHIKENAKPSHIAARPTKFGIQNNVEAELERLVKQGTISPVDPNKTPIEWARPTVNVPKKDGGIRICDDFRTTINPVLIAEKHPVPLFDQLRRQLGNGLTYSKIDLKDAYLQFEVEEASRKYLIISTHKG
;
A
#
# COMPACT_ATOMS: atom_id res chain seq x y z
N MET A 1 12.65 17.64 31.11
CA MET A 1 14.12 17.64 30.99
C MET A 1 14.51 18.57 29.85
N PRO A 2 15.42 19.53 30.06
CA PRO A 2 15.84 20.46 29.03
C PRO A 2 16.84 19.81 28.07
N PHE A 3 16.74 20.13 26.79
CA PHE A 3 17.70 19.76 25.75
C PHE A 3 19.06 20.43 26.02
N PRO A 4 20.21 19.76 25.77
CA PRO A 4 21.49 20.45 25.76
C PRO A 4 21.53 21.40 24.56
N LYS A 5 21.62 22.71 24.84
CA LYS A 5 21.95 23.74 23.84
C LYS A 5 23.44 23.62 23.52
N GLN A 6 23.78 22.99 22.41
CA GLN A 6 25.05 23.24 21.74
C GLN A 6 24.72 24.00 20.46
N VAL A 7 24.96 25.32 20.49
CA VAL A 7 24.83 26.19 19.32
C VAL A 7 26.11 26.02 18.50
N TYR A 8 26.02 25.25 17.42
CA TYR A 8 27.01 25.31 16.34
C TYR A 8 26.54 26.42 15.39
N SER A 9 27.31 27.51 15.27
CA SER A 9 27.09 28.49 14.20
C SER A 9 27.63 27.91 12.90
N ILE A 10 26.79 27.17 12.18
CA ILE A 10 27.10 26.70 10.83
C ILE A 10 26.72 27.82 9.86
N SER A 11 27.64 28.20 8.99
CA SER A 11 27.41 29.27 8.01
C SER A 11 26.31 28.85 7.02
N ALA A 12 25.40 29.77 6.68
CA ALA A 12 24.33 29.50 5.70
C ALA A 12 24.88 29.01 4.34
N ASN A 13 26.11 29.39 3.99
CA ASN A 13 26.77 28.93 2.76
C ASN A 13 27.25 27.47 2.82
N GLU A 14 27.64 26.96 3.99
CA GLU A 14 28.01 25.55 4.18
C GLU A 14 26.77 24.66 4.10
N LEU A 15 25.66 25.08 4.73
CA LEU A 15 24.36 24.40 4.61
C LEU A 15 23.85 24.33 3.16
N VAL A 16 24.07 25.39 2.37
CA VAL A 16 23.67 25.45 0.96
C VAL A 16 24.57 24.54 0.10
N LYS A 17 25.89 24.52 0.33
CA LYS A 17 26.82 23.66 -0.40
C LYS A 17 26.60 22.18 -0.08
N ASP A 18 26.43 21.84 1.20
CA ASP A 18 26.14 20.48 1.65
C ASP A 18 24.80 19.97 1.07
N ALA A 19 23.79 20.83 0.97
CA ALA A 19 22.52 20.49 0.33
C ALA A 19 22.67 20.26 -1.19
N LEU A 20 23.47 21.08 -1.87
CA LEU A 20 23.78 20.94 -3.31
C LEU A 20 24.54 19.64 -3.62
N ASP A 21 25.53 19.30 -2.80
CA ASP A 21 26.30 18.06 -2.96
C ASP A 21 25.44 16.82 -2.62
N THR A 22 24.55 16.92 -1.62
CA THR A 22 23.58 15.86 -1.29
C THR A 22 22.60 15.60 -2.44
N ASN A 23 22.13 16.65 -3.12
CA ASN A 23 21.21 16.50 -4.26
C ASN A 23 21.86 15.80 -5.45
N LYS A 24 23.13 16.10 -5.77
CA LYS A 24 23.86 15.39 -6.83
C LYS A 24 24.06 13.91 -6.51
N GLN A 25 24.37 13.60 -5.24
CA GLN A 25 24.48 12.20 -4.80
C GLN A 25 23.14 11.47 -4.92
N LEU A 26 22.03 12.16 -4.60
CA LEU A 26 20.68 11.60 -4.76
C LEU A 26 20.34 11.36 -6.24
N GLU A 27 20.64 12.30 -7.13
CA GLU A 27 20.47 12.16 -8.58
C GLU A 27 21.23 10.93 -9.10
N GLN A 28 22.50 10.79 -8.72
CA GLN A 28 23.30 9.62 -9.08
C GLN A 28 22.69 8.31 -8.57
N ILE A 29 22.23 8.26 -7.32
CA ILE A 29 21.57 7.07 -6.76
C ILE A 29 20.30 6.73 -7.54
N ILE A 30 19.50 7.73 -7.93
CA ILE A 30 18.29 7.52 -8.72
C ILE A 30 18.64 7.00 -10.12
N GLU A 31 19.66 7.55 -10.76
CA GLU A 31 20.12 7.12 -12.08
C GLU A 31 20.66 5.68 -12.06
N GLU A 32 21.48 5.34 -11.07
CA GLU A 32 22.02 3.98 -10.88
C GLU A 32 20.93 2.95 -10.57
N ASN A 33 19.80 3.39 -10.02
CA ASN A 33 18.70 2.53 -9.56
C ASN A 33 17.37 2.87 -10.26
N VAL A 34 17.41 3.26 -11.54
CA VAL A 34 16.23 3.73 -12.28
C VAL A 34 15.04 2.76 -12.21
N GLU A 35 15.32 1.46 -12.15
CA GLU A 35 14.31 0.40 -12.02
C GLU A 35 13.54 0.43 -10.69
N LEU A 36 14.14 0.95 -9.61
CA LEU A 36 13.49 1.10 -8.31
C LEU A 36 12.64 2.38 -8.22
N PHE A 37 12.97 3.39 -9.02
CA PHE A 37 12.34 4.71 -9.01
C PHE A 37 11.40 4.96 -10.20
N ASN A 38 11.19 3.95 -11.05
CA ASN A 38 10.24 4.05 -12.14
C ASN A 38 8.79 4.12 -11.63
N SER A 39 7.85 4.43 -12.53
CA SER A 39 6.43 4.57 -12.17
C SER A 39 5.68 3.23 -12.09
N SER A 40 6.36 2.10 -12.32
CA SER A 40 5.76 0.77 -12.31
C SER A 40 5.49 0.29 -10.87
N LEU A 41 4.60 -0.68 -10.73
CA LEU A 41 4.35 -1.29 -9.43
C LEU A 41 5.44 -2.31 -9.13
N GLY A 42 6.14 -2.10 -8.02
CA GLY A 42 7.07 -3.07 -7.48
C GLY A 42 6.38 -4.39 -7.12
N LYS A 43 7.15 -5.47 -7.08
CA LYS A 43 6.68 -6.78 -6.63
C LYS A 43 7.67 -7.35 -5.65
N ILE A 44 7.20 -7.68 -4.44
CA ILE A 44 8.03 -8.31 -3.42
C ILE A 44 8.41 -9.70 -3.90
N LYS A 45 9.72 -9.98 -3.90
CA LYS A 45 10.27 -11.26 -4.31
C LYS A 45 10.30 -12.22 -3.12
N ASN A 46 10.15 -13.53 -3.40
CA ASN A 46 10.32 -14.61 -2.44
C ASN A 46 9.35 -14.60 -1.23
N TYR A 47 8.25 -13.85 -1.31
CA TYR A 47 7.24 -13.85 -0.28
C TYR A 47 5.85 -13.74 -0.91
N LYS A 48 4.93 -14.60 -0.49
CA LYS A 48 3.52 -14.52 -0.84
C LYS A 48 2.70 -14.47 0.44
N VAL A 49 1.71 -13.59 0.46
CA VAL A 49 0.81 -13.43 1.61
C VAL A 49 -0.15 -14.61 1.64
N LYS A 50 -0.15 -15.31 2.77
CA LYS A 50 -1.13 -16.35 3.11
C LYS A 50 -2.13 -15.78 4.11
N LEU A 51 -3.41 -15.98 3.85
CA LEU A 51 -4.48 -15.57 4.77
C LEU A 51 -4.89 -16.77 5.64
N HIS A 52 -4.65 -16.64 6.93
CA HIS A 52 -5.05 -17.64 7.93
C HIS A 52 -6.46 -17.34 8.42
N ILE A 53 -7.43 -18.20 8.10
CA ILE A 53 -8.83 -18.02 8.49
C ILE A 53 -9.14 -18.96 9.66
N LYS A 54 -9.94 -18.50 10.63
CA LYS A 54 -10.42 -19.29 11.77
C LYS A 54 -11.12 -20.56 11.28
N GLU A 55 -10.92 -21.65 12.00
CA GLU A 55 -11.64 -22.91 11.76
C GLU A 55 -13.16 -22.66 11.86
N ASN A 56 -13.92 -23.26 10.94
CA ASN A 56 -15.38 -23.11 10.83
C ASN A 56 -15.88 -21.69 10.50
N ALA A 57 -15.03 -20.82 9.95
CA ALA A 57 -15.47 -19.53 9.42
C ALA A 57 -16.55 -19.72 8.35
N LYS A 58 -17.68 -19.03 8.52
CA LYS A 58 -18.78 -19.07 7.56
C LYS A 58 -18.52 -18.06 6.43
N PRO A 59 -18.70 -18.46 5.16
CA PRO A 59 -18.61 -17.53 4.04
C PRO A 59 -19.50 -16.30 4.21
N SER A 60 -19.01 -15.17 3.71
CA SER A 60 -19.75 -13.91 3.68
C SER A 60 -19.63 -13.27 2.30
N HIS A 61 -20.75 -13.24 1.59
CA HIS A 61 -20.89 -12.58 0.30
C HIS A 61 -21.80 -11.36 0.47
N ILE A 62 -21.26 -10.17 0.25
CA ILE A 62 -21.98 -8.91 0.27
C ILE A 62 -21.93 -8.30 -1.14
N ALA A 63 -23.11 -8.04 -1.71
CA ALA A 63 -23.27 -7.46 -3.03
C ALA A 63 -22.65 -6.05 -3.13
N ALA A 64 -22.36 -5.64 -4.37
CA ALA A 64 -21.81 -4.32 -4.67
C ALA A 64 -22.71 -3.20 -4.13
N ARG A 65 -22.08 -2.13 -3.62
CA ARG A 65 -22.80 -0.91 -3.26
C ARG A 65 -23.10 -0.09 -4.52
N PRO A 66 -24.24 0.62 -4.59
CA PRO A 66 -24.50 1.53 -5.69
C PRO A 66 -23.40 2.60 -5.79
N THR A 67 -22.76 2.66 -6.96
CA THR A 67 -21.77 3.71 -7.28
C THR A 67 -22.53 4.98 -7.69
N LYS A 68 -22.16 6.13 -7.13
CA LYS A 68 -22.75 7.41 -7.52
C LYS A 68 -22.41 7.72 -8.98
N PHE A 69 -23.41 8.12 -9.78
CA PHE A 69 -23.24 8.41 -11.21
C PHE A 69 -22.05 9.32 -11.52
N GLY A 70 -21.87 10.41 -10.75
CA GLY A 70 -20.79 11.38 -10.99
C GLY A 70 -19.36 10.85 -10.81
N ILE A 71 -19.17 9.69 -10.18
CA ILE A 71 -17.84 9.08 -10.01
C ILE A 71 -17.71 7.73 -10.74
N GLN A 72 -18.76 7.29 -11.44
CA GLN A 72 -18.80 5.95 -12.03
C GLN A 72 -17.69 5.76 -13.04
N ASN A 73 -17.53 6.68 -14.00
CA ASN A 73 -16.46 6.62 -15.00
C ASN A 73 -15.07 6.58 -14.37
N ASN A 74 -14.86 7.31 -13.28
CA ASN A 74 -13.58 7.31 -12.56
C ASN A 74 -13.31 5.96 -11.89
N VAL A 75 -14.33 5.34 -11.30
CA VAL A 75 -14.24 4.00 -10.71
C VAL A 75 -13.91 2.97 -11.79
N GLU A 76 -14.58 3.03 -12.93
CA GLU A 76 -14.34 2.09 -14.03
C GLU A 76 -12.93 2.22 -14.59
N ALA A 77 -12.46 3.44 -14.83
CA ALA A 77 -11.10 3.70 -15.28
C ALA A 77 -10.04 3.19 -14.28
N GLU A 78 -10.29 3.34 -12.98
CA GLU A 78 -9.37 2.83 -11.95
C GLU A 78 -9.39 1.30 -11.86
N LEU A 79 -10.55 0.65 -11.99
CA LEU A 79 -10.65 -0.81 -12.09
C LEU A 79 -9.85 -1.33 -13.29
N GLU A 80 -10.01 -0.70 -14.45
CA GLU A 80 -9.28 -1.07 -15.67
C GLU A 80 -7.77 -0.88 -15.52
N ARG A 81 -7.35 0.21 -14.87
CA ARG A 81 -5.94 0.45 -14.53
C ARG A 81 -5.39 -0.67 -13.64
N LEU A 82 -6.11 -1.06 -12.59
CA LEU A 82 -5.70 -2.13 -11.67
C LEU A 82 -5.66 -3.51 -12.36
N VAL A 83 -6.58 -3.80 -13.27
CA VAL A 83 -6.57 -5.02 -14.09
C VAL A 83 -5.38 -5.02 -15.03
N LYS A 84 -5.14 -3.93 -15.77
CA LYS A 84 -4.00 -3.79 -16.70
C LYS A 84 -2.66 -3.92 -15.99
N GLN A 85 -2.58 -3.44 -14.74
CA GLN A 85 -1.42 -3.55 -13.88
C GLN A 85 -1.23 -4.97 -13.29
N GLY A 86 -2.25 -5.82 -13.35
CA GLY A 86 -2.23 -7.17 -12.78
C GLY A 86 -2.45 -7.21 -11.27
N THR A 87 -2.93 -6.12 -10.66
CA THR A 87 -3.25 -6.06 -9.22
C THR A 87 -4.52 -6.83 -8.91
N ILE A 88 -5.53 -6.74 -9.78
CA ILE A 88 -6.78 -7.49 -9.70
C ILE A 88 -7.06 -8.18 -11.03
N SER A 89 -7.95 -9.17 -11.02
CA SER A 89 -8.40 -9.86 -12.22
C SER A 89 -9.90 -10.16 -12.13
N PRO A 90 -10.63 -10.18 -13.26
CA PRO A 90 -11.98 -10.72 -13.29
C PRO A 90 -12.02 -12.15 -12.75
N VAL A 91 -13.06 -12.48 -11.99
CA VAL A 91 -13.29 -13.83 -11.46
C VAL A 91 -14.37 -14.48 -12.30
N ASP A 92 -14.09 -15.67 -12.85
CA ASP A 92 -15.08 -16.49 -13.55
C ASP A 92 -15.85 -17.35 -12.54
N PRO A 93 -17.16 -17.08 -12.31
CA PRO A 93 -17.94 -17.83 -11.33
C PRO A 93 -18.07 -19.32 -11.67
N ASN A 94 -17.88 -19.71 -12.93
CA ASN A 94 -17.93 -21.11 -13.34
C ASN A 94 -16.66 -21.87 -12.93
N LYS A 95 -15.54 -21.18 -12.72
CA LYS A 95 -14.25 -21.77 -12.34
C LYS A 95 -13.97 -21.62 -10.85
N THR A 96 -14.40 -20.51 -10.26
CA THR A 96 -14.16 -20.20 -8.84
C THR A 96 -15.49 -19.93 -8.15
N PRO A 97 -15.93 -20.81 -7.22
CA PRO A 97 -17.09 -20.52 -6.39
C PRO A 97 -16.90 -19.23 -5.57
N ILE A 98 -17.82 -18.29 -5.73
CA ILE A 98 -17.78 -16.99 -5.03
C ILE A 98 -18.48 -17.14 -3.67
N GLU A 99 -17.75 -17.70 -2.71
CA GLU A 99 -18.20 -17.85 -1.32
C GLU A 99 -17.99 -16.57 -0.50
N TRP A 100 -16.90 -15.87 -0.80
CA TRP A 100 -16.51 -14.62 -0.15
C TRP A 100 -16.57 -13.51 -1.19
N ALA A 101 -17.25 -12.42 -0.87
CA ALA A 101 -17.23 -11.22 -1.70
C ALA A 101 -17.60 -10.02 -0.83
N ARG A 102 -16.97 -8.87 -1.12
CA ARG A 102 -17.20 -7.63 -0.36
C ARG A 102 -17.39 -6.46 -1.30
N PRO A 103 -18.24 -5.49 -0.95
CA PRO A 103 -18.38 -4.28 -1.74
C PRO A 103 -17.14 -3.42 -1.64
N THR A 104 -16.95 -2.60 -2.66
CA THR A 104 -16.01 -1.49 -2.62
C THR A 104 -16.68 -0.21 -2.10
N VAL A 105 -15.86 0.66 -1.52
CA VAL A 105 -16.18 2.01 -1.09
C VAL A 105 -15.30 2.95 -1.91
N ASN A 106 -15.93 3.73 -2.78
CA ASN A 106 -15.23 4.57 -3.73
C ASN A 106 -15.13 6.00 -3.21
N VAL A 107 -13.91 6.50 -3.02
CA VAL A 107 -13.63 7.80 -2.40
C VAL A 107 -12.85 8.70 -3.35
N PRO A 108 -13.37 9.89 -3.73
CA PRO A 108 -12.63 10.86 -4.53
C PRO A 108 -11.34 11.32 -3.84
N LYS A 109 -10.26 11.41 -4.62
CA LYS A 109 -9.00 12.03 -4.21
C LYS A 109 -9.05 13.54 -4.51
N LYS A 110 -8.17 14.30 -3.85
CA LYS A 110 -8.01 15.74 -4.09
C LYS A 110 -7.43 16.05 -5.48
N ASP A 111 -6.68 15.11 -6.05
CA ASP A 111 -6.05 15.22 -7.38
C ASP A 111 -7.01 14.88 -8.54
N GLY A 112 -8.29 14.61 -8.26
CA GLY A 112 -9.30 14.22 -9.24
C GLY A 112 -9.39 12.71 -9.50
N GLY A 113 -8.46 11.91 -8.98
CA GLY A 113 -8.53 10.45 -9.03
C GLY A 113 -9.57 9.86 -8.06
N ILE A 114 -9.69 8.53 -8.06
CA ILE A 114 -10.54 7.78 -7.13
C ILE A 114 -9.70 6.79 -6.31
N ARG A 115 -10.09 6.54 -5.07
CA ARG A 115 -9.63 5.40 -4.26
C ARG A 115 -10.74 4.37 -4.24
N ILE A 116 -10.44 3.16 -4.69
CA ILE A 116 -11.30 1.99 -4.50
C ILE A 116 -10.85 1.32 -3.20
N CYS A 117 -11.72 1.33 -2.19
CA CYS A 117 -11.42 0.77 -0.88
C CYS A 117 -12.32 -0.43 -0.58
N ASP A 118 -11.72 -1.55 -0.29
CA ASP A 118 -12.41 -2.78 0.05
C ASP A 118 -13.02 -2.75 1.46
N ASP A 119 -14.29 -3.12 1.60
CA ASP A 119 -14.93 -3.24 2.92
C ASP A 119 -14.65 -4.61 3.57
N PHE A 120 -13.45 -4.75 4.13
CA PHE A 120 -13.04 -5.97 4.84
C PHE A 120 -13.70 -6.16 6.21
N ARG A 121 -14.34 -5.12 6.75
CA ARG A 121 -14.82 -5.08 8.13
C ARG A 121 -15.91 -6.11 8.41
N THR A 122 -16.83 -6.27 7.46
CA THR A 122 -18.00 -7.15 7.61
C THR A 122 -17.78 -8.54 7.04
N THR A 123 -16.65 -8.79 6.39
CA THR A 123 -16.37 -10.02 5.66
C THR A 123 -15.20 -10.77 6.28
N ILE A 124 -13.96 -10.47 5.88
CA ILE A 124 -12.80 -11.27 6.24
C ILE A 124 -12.23 -10.91 7.62
N ASN A 125 -12.25 -9.63 8.03
CA ASN A 125 -11.59 -9.19 9.26
C ASN A 125 -12.07 -9.93 10.53
N PRO A 126 -13.37 -10.24 10.71
CA PRO A 126 -13.84 -10.97 11.89
C PRO A 126 -13.31 -12.41 11.98
N VAL A 127 -12.98 -13.03 10.84
CA VAL A 127 -12.59 -14.43 10.72
C VAL A 127 -11.10 -14.62 10.42
N LEU A 128 -10.39 -13.56 10.08
CA LEU A 128 -8.95 -13.57 9.86
C LEU A 128 -8.21 -13.77 11.21
N ILE A 129 -7.26 -14.68 11.23
CA ILE A 129 -6.31 -14.86 12.32
C ILE A 129 -5.23 -13.81 12.16
N ALA A 130 -5.18 -12.86 13.09
CA ALA A 130 -4.22 -11.77 13.04
C ALA A 130 -2.80 -12.29 13.36
N GLU A 131 -1.90 -12.18 12.38
CA GLU A 131 -0.48 -12.35 12.63
C GLU A 131 0.06 -11.13 13.39
N LYS A 132 0.68 -11.39 14.54
CA LYS A 132 1.31 -10.33 15.33
C LYS A 132 2.75 -10.16 14.89
N HIS A 133 3.01 -9.11 14.13
CA HIS A 133 4.36 -8.65 13.89
C HIS A 133 4.68 -7.49 14.85
N PRO A 134 5.81 -7.53 15.58
CA PRO A 134 6.17 -6.45 16.50
C PRO A 134 6.53 -5.20 15.70
N VAL A 135 5.68 -4.18 15.78
CA VAL A 135 6.01 -2.85 15.26
C VAL A 135 6.79 -2.09 16.33
N PRO A 136 8.02 -1.64 16.07
CA PRO A 136 8.82 -0.94 17.07
C PRO A 136 8.17 0.39 17.45
N LEU A 137 8.32 0.77 18.71
CA LEU A 137 7.89 2.08 19.20
C LEU A 137 8.77 3.17 18.58
N PHE A 138 8.20 4.36 18.38
CA PHE A 138 8.94 5.50 17.82
C PHE A 138 10.22 5.83 18.61
N ASP A 139 10.18 5.77 19.94
CA ASP A 139 11.38 5.98 20.77
C ASP A 139 12.44 4.89 20.60
N GLN A 140 12.04 3.64 20.31
CA GLN A 140 13.00 2.57 20.01
C GLN A 140 13.70 2.85 18.68
N LEU A 141 12.93 3.21 17.65
CA LEU A 141 13.47 3.60 16.34
C LEU A 141 14.42 4.81 16.47
N ARG A 142 14.01 5.84 17.22
CA ARG A 142 14.84 7.04 17.44
C ARG A 142 16.15 6.74 18.14
N ARG A 143 16.16 5.84 19.13
CA ARG A 143 17.39 5.40 19.80
C ARG A 143 18.30 4.59 18.87
N GLN A 144 17.73 3.74 18.02
CA GLN A 144 18.48 2.95 17.04
C GLN A 144 19.12 3.82 15.95
N LEU A 145 18.45 4.90 15.54
CA LEU A 145 18.98 5.86 14.58
C LEU A 145 20.20 6.65 15.11
N GLY A 146 20.41 6.65 16.43
CA GLY A 146 21.62 7.20 17.08
C GLY A 146 21.76 8.72 16.93
N ASN A 147 23.01 9.20 16.94
CA ASN A 147 23.38 10.61 16.74
C ASN A 147 23.68 10.91 15.26
N GLY A 148 22.91 10.33 14.33
CA GLY A 148 23.09 10.59 12.89
C GLY A 148 23.01 12.09 12.59
N LEU A 149 23.94 12.56 11.75
CA LEU A 149 23.98 13.96 11.29
C LEU A 149 23.03 14.19 10.10
N THR A 150 22.84 13.15 9.28
CA THR A 150 22.00 13.18 8.07
C THR A 150 21.13 11.93 8.04
N TYR A 151 19.86 12.10 7.63
CA TYR A 151 18.90 11.01 7.50
C TYR A 151 18.23 11.06 6.14
N SER A 152 18.03 9.88 5.54
CA SER A 152 17.25 9.71 4.32
C SER A 152 15.95 8.98 4.64
N LYS A 153 14.86 9.37 3.97
CA LYS A 153 13.56 8.70 4.07
C LYS A 153 13.17 8.15 2.72
N ILE A 154 12.80 6.88 2.68
CA ILE A 154 12.28 6.20 1.50
C ILE A 154 10.81 5.87 1.76
N ASP A 155 9.94 6.19 0.82
CA ASP A 155 8.53 5.85 0.84
C ASP A 155 8.20 4.96 -0.36
N LEU A 156 7.51 3.84 -0.10
CA LEU A 156 7.17 2.87 -1.14
C LEU A 156 5.79 3.21 -1.73
N LYS A 157 5.76 3.55 -3.01
CA LYS A 157 4.52 3.78 -3.76
C LYS A 157 3.66 2.52 -3.76
N ASP A 158 2.39 2.66 -3.38
CA ASP A 158 1.41 1.57 -3.36
C ASP A 158 1.91 0.29 -2.65
N ALA A 159 2.66 0.45 -1.56
CA ALA A 159 3.42 -0.62 -0.89
C ALA A 159 2.63 -1.93 -0.67
N TYR A 160 1.36 -1.83 -0.24
CA TYR A 160 0.51 -3.00 -0.01
C TYR A 160 0.21 -3.80 -1.29
N LEU A 161 0.10 -3.14 -2.44
CA LEU A 161 -0.18 -3.79 -3.72
C LEU A 161 1.05 -4.53 -4.28
N GLN A 162 2.23 -4.32 -3.71
CA GLN A 162 3.46 -5.01 -4.09
C GLN A 162 3.53 -6.44 -3.53
N PHE A 163 2.69 -6.78 -2.55
CA PHE A 163 2.60 -8.12 -1.97
C PHE A 163 1.76 -9.05 -2.85
N GLU A 164 2.37 -10.10 -3.39
CA GLU A 164 1.61 -11.13 -4.08
C GLU A 164 0.86 -12.01 -3.07
N VAL A 165 -0.42 -12.27 -3.32
CA VAL A 165 -1.24 -13.17 -2.50
C VAL A 165 -1.15 -14.60 -3.05
N GLU A 166 -0.98 -15.58 -2.16
CA GLU A 166 -1.04 -17.00 -2.52
C GLU A 166 -2.37 -17.34 -3.19
N GLU A 167 -2.32 -18.20 -4.22
CA GLU A 167 -3.49 -18.55 -5.03
C GLU A 167 -4.67 -19.07 -4.18
N ALA A 168 -4.39 -19.94 -3.21
CA ALA A 168 -5.39 -20.48 -2.29
C ALA A 168 -6.05 -19.41 -1.39
N SER A 169 -5.39 -18.28 -1.17
CA SER A 169 -5.88 -17.15 -0.36
C SER A 169 -6.68 -16.12 -1.18
N ARG A 170 -6.55 -16.11 -2.52
CA ARG A 170 -7.20 -15.11 -3.39
C ARG A 170 -8.71 -15.15 -3.33
N LYS A 171 -9.30 -16.33 -3.10
CA LYS A 171 -10.77 -16.50 -2.96
C LYS A 171 -11.37 -15.68 -1.82
N TYR A 172 -10.59 -15.36 -0.78
CA TYR A 172 -11.04 -14.50 0.32
C TYR A 172 -10.99 -13.01 -0.02
N LEU A 173 -10.33 -12.66 -1.13
CA LEU A 173 -10.06 -11.29 -1.54
C LEU A 173 -10.97 -10.80 -2.68
N ILE A 174 -12.03 -11.51 -3.02
CA ILE A 174 -12.95 -11.11 -4.09
C ILE A 174 -13.71 -9.84 -3.69
N ILE A 175 -13.79 -8.91 -4.63
CA ILE A 175 -14.56 -7.67 -4.53
C ILE A 175 -15.78 -7.75 -5.45
N SER A 176 -16.89 -7.17 -5.00
CA SER A 176 -18.10 -7.01 -5.79
C SER A 176 -18.19 -5.55 -6.24
N THR A 177 -18.20 -5.34 -7.56
CA THR A 177 -18.28 -4.00 -8.15
C THR A 177 -19.58 -3.87 -8.96
N HIS A 178 -19.89 -2.66 -9.40
CA HIS A 178 -21.03 -2.46 -10.31
C HIS A 178 -20.81 -3.06 -11.70
N LYS A 179 -19.58 -3.47 -12.06
CA LYS A 179 -19.26 -4.19 -13.30
C LYS A 179 -19.35 -5.73 -13.15
N GLY A 180 -19.59 -6.22 -11.94
CA GLY A 180 -19.42 -7.63 -11.55
C GLY A 180 -18.65 -7.76 -10.25
#